data_AF-A0A226DBJ3-F1
#
_entry.id   AF-A0A226DBJ3-F1
#
_cell.length_a   1.000
_cell.length_b   1.000
_cell.length_c   1.000
_cell.angle_alpha   90.00
_cell.angle_beta   90.00
_cell.angle_gamma   90.00
#
_symmetry.space_group_name_H-M   'P 1'
#
loop_
_entity.id
_entity.type
_entity.pdbx_description
1 polymer ?
#
loop_
_entity_poly.entity_id
_entity_poly.type
_entity_poly.pdbx_seq_one_letter_code
_entity_poly.pdbx_strand_id
1 'polypeptide(L)'
;MPGLGFNLWDHVMLVLTFRRNDGSYRDPDFEQELHKFQDNPRKHDGYLTHQRRTQAFAVSSRAKTDNEGDWGDLQVQMIDQPFIAENPGGAVWECSLSRPKSVGQFVFNTTAYLAGQTANGQLGNSNFKYFSDPTDMDALIEGINLAIKIMEGTEAFKGNNYTLDESFIPPACLEFPRRSPDLWKCVLKRLGTTQWHWSRTCKMGKENDPMAVVNSKME
;
A
#
# COMPACT_ATOMS: atom_id res chain seq x y z
N MET A 1 30.00 -12.02 2.59
CA MET A 1 28.98 -10.95 2.51
C MET A 1 27.69 -11.42 3.19
N PRO A 2 27.55 -11.26 4.51
CA PRO A 2 26.38 -11.76 5.23
C PRO A 2 25.09 -11.01 4.88
N GLY A 3 25.17 -9.82 4.29
CA GLY A 3 24.01 -9.05 3.83
C GLY A 3 23.38 -9.50 2.50
N LEU A 4 24.04 -10.35 1.71
CA LEU A 4 23.57 -10.75 0.39
C LEU A 4 22.24 -11.53 0.47
N GLY A 5 21.19 -11.00 -0.14
CA GLY A 5 19.85 -11.58 -0.09
C GLY A 5 19.08 -11.23 1.19
N PHE A 6 19.66 -10.48 2.13
CA PHE A 6 19.00 -10.01 3.35
C PHE A 6 18.64 -8.51 3.24
N ASN A 7 17.93 -7.98 4.25
CA ASN A 7 17.42 -6.61 4.26
C ASN A 7 16.36 -6.35 3.19
N LEU A 8 15.66 -7.40 2.71
CA LEU A 8 14.57 -7.23 1.74
C LEU A 8 13.53 -6.28 2.31
N TRP A 9 13.27 -5.20 1.60
CA TRP A 9 12.37 -4.15 1.99
C TRP A 9 11.26 -4.02 0.96
N ASP A 10 10.05 -3.80 1.44
CA ASP A 10 8.87 -3.54 0.62
C ASP A 10 7.84 -2.78 1.47
N HIS A 11 6.90 -2.11 0.83
CA HIS A 11 5.78 -1.50 1.54
C HIS A 11 4.64 -2.49 1.68
N VAL A 12 4.21 -2.71 2.92
CA VAL A 12 2.95 -3.40 3.20
C VAL A 12 1.81 -2.39 3.17
N MET A 13 0.70 -2.77 2.55
CA MET A 13 -0.48 -1.94 2.39
C MET A 13 -1.79 -2.68 2.67
N LEU A 14 -2.83 -1.92 2.93
CA LEU A 14 -4.22 -2.36 2.87
C LEU A 14 -4.96 -1.50 1.86
N VAL A 15 -5.75 -2.16 1.01
CA VAL A 15 -6.65 -1.49 0.08
C VAL A 15 -8.02 -1.36 0.76
N LEU A 16 -8.51 -0.13 0.85
CA LEU A 16 -9.83 0.20 1.37
C LEU A 16 -10.72 0.67 0.22
N THR A 17 -11.98 0.24 0.22
CA THR A 17 -12.97 0.71 -0.73
C THR A 17 -14.00 1.56 -0.01
N PHE A 18 -14.26 2.76 -0.49
CA PHE A 18 -15.32 3.63 -0.01
C PHE A 18 -16.41 3.73 -1.07
N ARG A 19 -17.66 3.57 -0.66
CA ARG A 19 -18.81 3.67 -1.57
C ARG A 19 -19.64 4.89 -1.22
N ARG A 20 -20.16 5.55 -2.24
CA ARG A 20 -21.25 6.52 -2.08
C ARG A 20 -22.49 5.73 -1.66
N ASN A 21 -23.24 6.26 -0.70
CA ASN A 21 -24.57 5.75 -0.39
C ASN A 21 -25.63 6.21 -1.43
N ASP A 22 -25.26 6.17 -2.71
CA ASP A 22 -26.12 6.50 -3.86
C ASP A 22 -25.61 5.75 -5.10
N GLY A 23 -26.22 4.59 -5.38
CA GLY A 23 -25.89 3.78 -6.55
C GLY A 23 -26.40 4.36 -7.88
N SER A 24 -27.15 5.46 -7.85
CA SER A 24 -27.64 6.15 -9.05
C SER A 24 -26.71 7.26 -9.53
N TYR A 25 -25.68 7.62 -8.75
CA TYR A 25 -24.76 8.68 -9.13
C TYR A 25 -24.08 8.36 -10.47
N ARG A 26 -24.23 9.33 -11.38
CA ARG A 26 -23.47 9.42 -12.62
C ARG A 26 -22.76 10.76 -12.58
N ASP A 27 -21.49 10.75 -12.96
CA ASP A 27 -20.71 11.98 -13.12
C ASP A 27 -21.42 12.84 -14.20
N PRO A 28 -21.95 14.03 -13.85
CA PRO A 28 -22.76 14.82 -14.76
C PRO A 28 -21.95 15.36 -15.94
N ASP A 29 -20.63 15.48 -15.78
CA ASP A 29 -19.73 16.03 -16.79
C ASP A 29 -19.10 14.93 -17.67
N PHE A 30 -19.42 13.66 -17.40
CA PHE A 30 -18.76 12.51 -18.02
C PHE A 30 -18.77 12.53 -19.55
N GLU A 31 -19.93 12.77 -20.16
CA GLU A 31 -20.08 12.77 -21.63
C GLU A 31 -19.27 13.92 -22.25
N GLN A 32 -19.32 15.11 -21.64
CA GLN A 32 -18.54 16.26 -22.09
C GLN A 32 -17.03 15.99 -22.00
N GLU A 33 -16.59 15.35 -20.93
CA GLU A 33 -15.17 15.05 -20.68
C GLU A 33 -14.68 13.90 -21.56
N LEU A 34 -15.55 12.94 -21.90
CA LEU A 34 -15.28 11.91 -22.90
C LEU A 34 -15.05 12.53 -24.29
N HIS A 35 -15.88 13.51 -24.68
CA HIS A 35 -15.66 14.26 -25.93
C HIS A 35 -14.33 15.02 -25.94
N LYS A 36 -13.99 15.73 -24.85
CA LYS A 36 -12.68 16.40 -24.71
C LYS A 36 -11.50 15.42 -24.85
N PHE A 37 -11.67 14.19 -24.38
CA PHE A 37 -10.68 13.14 -24.53
C PHE A 37 -10.61 12.58 -25.96
N GLN A 38 -11.73 12.31 -26.62
CA GLN A 38 -11.78 11.58 -27.90
C GLN A 38 -11.63 12.45 -29.14
N ASP A 39 -12.18 13.67 -29.13
CA ASP A 39 -12.40 14.45 -30.36
C ASP A 39 -11.11 14.95 -31.01
N ASN A 40 -10.03 15.14 -30.24
CA ASN A 40 -8.72 15.56 -30.75
C ASN A 40 -7.62 14.53 -30.47
N PRO A 41 -7.35 13.59 -31.40
CA PRO A 41 -6.32 12.56 -31.22
C PRO A 41 -4.88 13.10 -31.16
N ARG A 42 -4.66 14.39 -31.44
CA ARG A 42 -3.35 15.05 -31.30
C ARG A 42 -3.20 15.83 -29.99
N LYS A 43 -4.30 16.04 -29.25
CA LYS A 43 -4.33 16.75 -27.98
C LYS A 43 -5.57 16.33 -27.20
N HIS A 44 -5.45 15.23 -26.46
CA HIS A 44 -6.46 14.86 -25.48
C HIS A 44 -6.54 15.96 -24.40
N ASP A 45 -7.75 16.30 -23.96
CA ASP A 45 -8.00 17.30 -22.92
C ASP A 45 -9.01 16.77 -21.88
N GLY A 46 -9.23 17.52 -20.80
CA GLY A 46 -10.17 17.17 -19.74
C GLY A 46 -9.58 16.26 -18.66
N TYR A 47 -10.37 15.95 -17.62
CA TYR A 47 -9.91 15.20 -16.46
C TYR A 47 -9.58 13.73 -16.78
N LEU A 48 -10.01 13.21 -17.94
CA LEU A 48 -9.73 11.83 -18.35
C LEU A 48 -8.29 11.65 -18.82
N THR A 49 -7.59 12.76 -19.08
CA THR A 49 -6.15 12.77 -19.39
C THR A 49 -5.25 12.82 -18.17
N HIS A 50 -5.82 13.05 -16.99
CA HIS A 50 -5.07 13.21 -15.75
C HIS A 50 -5.01 11.90 -14.97
N GLN A 51 -3.87 11.64 -14.33
CA GLN A 51 -3.79 10.54 -13.37
C GLN A 51 -4.67 10.84 -12.16
N ARG A 52 -5.69 10.02 -11.94
CA ARG A 52 -6.62 10.12 -10.81
C ARG A 52 -6.07 9.54 -9.50
N ARG A 53 -4.76 9.69 -9.28
CA ARG A 53 -4.04 9.23 -8.08
C ARG A 53 -3.66 10.45 -7.26
N THR A 54 -4.36 10.67 -6.14
CA THR A 54 -4.00 11.68 -5.15
C THR A 54 -3.33 11.01 -3.97
N GLN A 55 -2.16 11.51 -3.57
CA GLN A 55 -1.41 10.94 -2.45
C GLN A 55 -1.16 11.98 -1.37
N ALA A 56 -1.13 11.51 -0.13
CA ALA A 56 -0.69 12.27 1.02
C ALA A 56 0.25 11.41 1.86
N PHE A 57 1.19 12.07 2.53
CA PHE A 57 2.09 11.44 3.48
C PHE A 57 1.77 11.95 4.88
N ALA A 58 1.85 11.05 5.85
CA ALA A 58 1.63 11.36 7.26
C ALA A 58 2.73 10.72 8.12
N VAL A 59 2.84 11.22 9.34
CA VAL A 59 3.83 10.79 10.31
C VAL A 59 3.09 10.08 11.44
N SER A 60 3.38 8.79 11.61
CA SER A 60 2.81 7.95 12.67
C SER A 60 3.28 8.36 14.05
N SER A 61 2.57 7.91 15.08
CA SER A 61 3.00 8.07 16.47
C SER A 61 4.36 7.41 16.74
N ARG A 62 4.64 6.28 16.09
CA ARG A 62 5.92 5.58 16.13
C ARG A 62 7.05 6.48 15.60
N ALA A 63 6.92 7.02 14.39
CA ALA A 63 7.94 7.88 13.81
C ALA A 63 8.22 9.11 14.69
N LYS A 64 7.19 9.72 15.29
CA LYS A 64 7.37 10.82 16.25
C LYS A 64 8.16 10.39 17.48
N THR A 65 7.85 9.21 18.03
CA THR A 65 8.54 8.65 19.21
C THR A 65 10.02 8.33 18.89
N ASP A 66 10.31 7.94 17.65
CA ASP A 66 11.66 7.68 17.16
C ASP A 66 12.46 8.96 16.83
N ASN A 67 11.91 10.15 17.13
CA ASN A 67 12.46 11.46 16.73
C ASN A 67 12.55 11.68 15.21
N GLU A 68 11.64 11.07 14.45
CA GLU A 68 11.52 11.20 13.00
C GLU A 68 10.26 11.97 12.61
N GLY A 69 9.88 12.94 13.44
CA GLY A 69 8.62 13.71 13.33
C GLY A 69 8.43 14.48 12.02
N ASP A 70 9.52 14.78 11.32
CA ASP A 70 9.52 15.51 10.04
C ASP A 70 9.63 14.58 8.82
N TRP A 71 9.66 13.26 9.05
CA TRP A 71 9.82 12.25 8.00
C TRP A 71 8.63 11.29 7.95
N GLY A 72 7.73 11.52 6.99
CA GLY A 72 6.55 10.68 6.79
C GLY A 72 6.89 9.20 6.62
N ASP A 73 6.17 8.35 7.32
CA ASP A 73 6.27 6.89 7.22
C ASP A 73 4.96 6.22 6.79
N LEU A 74 3.88 7.00 6.70
CA LEU A 74 2.59 6.57 6.18
C LEU A 74 2.34 7.26 4.86
N GLN A 75 1.87 6.48 3.88
CA GLN A 75 1.33 6.99 2.63
C GLN A 75 -0.12 6.55 2.52
N VAL A 76 -1.00 7.50 2.21
CA VAL A 76 -2.39 7.23 1.87
C VAL A 76 -2.64 7.77 0.47
N GLN A 77 -3.15 6.90 -0.40
CA GLN A 77 -3.34 7.22 -1.81
C GLN A 77 -4.76 6.91 -2.21
N MET A 78 -5.49 7.94 -2.61
CA MET A 78 -6.79 7.79 -3.25
C MET A 78 -6.59 7.53 -4.74
N ILE A 79 -7.25 6.50 -5.22
CA ILE A 79 -7.40 6.17 -6.63
C ILE A 79 -8.88 6.30 -6.95
N ASP A 80 -9.21 7.30 -7.74
CA ASP A 80 -10.54 7.39 -8.33
C ASP A 80 -10.54 6.53 -9.61
N GLN A 81 -11.24 5.39 -9.53
CA GLN A 81 -11.37 4.42 -10.61
C GLN A 81 -12.82 4.41 -11.13
N PRO A 82 -13.20 5.39 -11.98
CA PRO A 82 -14.59 5.56 -12.41
C PRO A 82 -15.14 4.39 -13.27
N PHE A 83 -14.29 3.44 -13.66
CA PHE A 83 -14.62 2.38 -14.63
C PHE A 83 -14.49 0.95 -14.10
N ILE A 84 -14.28 0.75 -12.80
CA ILE A 84 -14.30 -0.62 -12.24
C ILE A 84 -15.76 -1.04 -12.12
N ALA A 85 -16.15 -2.02 -12.92
CA ALA A 85 -17.51 -2.57 -12.96
C ALA A 85 -17.96 -3.08 -11.58
N GLU A 86 -17.01 -3.54 -10.78
CA GLU A 86 -17.19 -4.04 -9.42
C GLU A 86 -17.33 -2.92 -8.36
N ASN A 87 -17.07 -1.66 -8.72
CA ASN A 87 -17.13 -0.52 -7.79
C ASN A 87 -17.56 0.81 -8.46
N PRO A 88 -18.76 0.88 -9.07
CA PRO A 88 -19.22 2.08 -9.77
C PRO A 88 -19.34 3.28 -8.81
N GLY A 89 -18.57 4.34 -9.06
CA GLY A 89 -18.59 5.57 -8.26
C GLY A 89 -17.93 5.47 -6.89
N GLY A 90 -17.26 4.36 -6.57
CA GLY A 90 -16.49 4.19 -5.34
C GLY A 90 -15.08 4.77 -5.45
N ALA A 91 -14.52 5.13 -4.29
CA ALA A 91 -13.13 5.59 -4.18
C ALA A 91 -12.29 4.47 -3.56
N VAL A 92 -11.18 4.11 -4.20
CA VAL A 92 -10.24 3.13 -3.68
C VAL A 92 -9.11 3.86 -2.97
N TRP A 93 -8.69 3.37 -1.82
CA TRP A 93 -7.57 3.91 -1.04
C TRP A 93 -6.52 2.84 -0.80
N GLU A 94 -5.29 3.10 -1.23
CA GLU A 94 -4.12 2.34 -0.81
C GLU A 94 -3.53 3.02 0.43
N CYS A 95 -3.58 2.35 1.57
CA CYS A 95 -2.90 2.80 2.79
C CYS A 95 -1.65 1.95 2.97
N SER A 96 -0.46 2.55 2.90
CA SER A 96 0.80 1.83 2.97
C SER A 96 1.76 2.37 4.03
N LEU A 97 2.58 1.48 4.55
CA LEU A 97 3.70 1.81 5.41
C LEU A 97 4.95 2.00 4.56
N SER A 98 5.35 3.25 4.36
CA SER A 98 6.47 3.62 3.49
C SER A 98 7.83 3.33 4.11
N ARG A 99 7.93 3.33 5.45
CA ARG A 99 9.18 3.07 6.20
C ARG A 99 9.00 1.96 7.22
N PRO A 100 8.89 0.69 6.79
CA PRO A 100 8.76 -0.43 7.71
C PRO A 100 10.07 -0.72 8.44
N LYS A 101 9.99 -1.10 9.72
CA LYS A 101 11.13 -1.64 10.47
C LYS A 101 11.35 -3.12 10.17
N SER A 102 10.29 -3.84 9.79
CA SER A 102 10.38 -5.22 9.33
C SER A 102 11.26 -5.33 8.10
N VAL A 103 12.15 -6.31 8.12
CA VAL A 103 13.09 -6.61 7.03
C VAL A 103 13.08 -8.11 6.72
N GLY A 104 12.95 -8.44 5.45
CA GLY A 104 12.88 -9.80 4.96
C GLY A 104 14.21 -10.31 4.39
N GLN A 105 14.08 -11.37 3.61
CA GLN A 105 15.15 -11.97 2.82
C GLN A 105 14.63 -12.58 1.51
N PHE A 106 15.49 -12.61 0.50
CA PHE A 106 15.35 -13.38 -0.72
C PHE A 106 16.64 -14.17 -0.90
N VAL A 107 16.58 -15.49 -0.73
CA VAL A 107 17.75 -16.38 -0.78
C VAL A 107 17.55 -17.50 -1.79
N PHE A 108 18.65 -17.99 -2.37
CA PHE A 108 18.59 -19.06 -3.35
C PHE A 108 18.39 -20.43 -2.70
N ASN A 109 17.49 -21.22 -3.25
CA ASN A 109 17.28 -22.60 -2.86
C ASN A 109 18.35 -23.51 -3.50
N THR A 110 19.54 -23.49 -2.90
CA THR A 110 20.69 -24.25 -3.40
C THR A 110 20.41 -25.75 -3.41
N THR A 111 19.65 -26.27 -2.43
CA THR A 111 19.24 -27.68 -2.39
C THR A 111 18.40 -28.06 -3.60
N ALA A 112 17.39 -27.26 -3.95
CA ALA A 112 16.57 -27.51 -5.14
C ALA A 112 17.40 -27.44 -6.43
N TYR A 113 18.27 -26.42 -6.54
CA TYR A 113 19.15 -26.27 -7.69
C TYR A 113 20.08 -27.48 -7.89
N LEU A 114 20.76 -27.93 -6.82
CA LEU A 114 21.64 -29.09 -6.86
C LEU A 114 20.90 -30.40 -7.17
N ALA A 115 19.60 -30.46 -6.87
CA ALA A 115 18.73 -31.58 -7.25
C ALA A 115 18.26 -31.52 -8.72
N GLY A 116 18.76 -30.58 -9.52
CA GLY A 116 18.44 -30.44 -10.95
C GLY A 116 17.17 -29.64 -11.24
N GLN A 117 16.62 -28.93 -10.25
CA GLN A 117 15.48 -28.04 -10.48
C GLN A 117 15.86 -26.86 -11.38
N THR A 118 15.01 -26.56 -12.35
CA THR A 118 15.18 -25.44 -13.29
C THR A 118 14.01 -24.47 -13.32
N ALA A 119 12.88 -24.82 -12.69
CA ALA A 119 11.73 -23.94 -12.58
C ALA A 119 12.04 -22.75 -11.66
N ASN A 120 12.00 -21.54 -12.20
CA ASN A 120 12.35 -20.29 -11.50
C ASN A 120 11.65 -20.14 -10.14
N GLY A 121 10.37 -20.50 -10.04
CA GLY A 121 9.59 -20.39 -8.78
C GLY A 121 10.05 -21.33 -7.65
N GLN A 122 10.85 -22.35 -7.96
CA GLN A 122 11.37 -23.32 -6.99
C GLN A 122 12.81 -23.00 -6.55
N LEU A 123 13.44 -22.02 -7.20
CA LEU A 123 14.84 -21.65 -7.00
C LEU A 123 15.01 -20.43 -6.07
N GLY A 124 13.99 -19.58 -5.94
CA GLY A 124 14.00 -18.44 -5.04
C GLY A 124 13.16 -18.68 -3.79
N ASN A 125 13.75 -18.50 -2.61
CA ASN A 125 13.03 -18.49 -1.34
C ASN A 125 12.89 -17.03 -0.88
N SER A 126 11.67 -16.50 -0.94
CA SER A 126 11.34 -15.17 -0.42
C SER A 126 10.61 -15.27 0.91
N ASN A 127 11.01 -14.42 1.87
CA ASN A 127 10.28 -14.21 3.11
C ASN A 127 10.41 -12.74 3.51
N PHE A 128 9.34 -11.98 3.30
CA PHE A 128 9.30 -10.54 3.58
C PHE A 128 9.27 -10.21 5.07
N LYS A 129 8.86 -11.15 5.91
CA LYS A 129 8.71 -10.94 7.36
C LYS A 129 7.85 -9.70 7.69
N TYR A 130 6.82 -9.42 6.89
CA TYR A 130 5.89 -8.32 7.16
C TYR A 130 5.39 -8.41 8.60
N PHE A 131 5.40 -7.27 9.30
CA PHE A 131 4.99 -7.17 10.71
C PHE A 131 5.81 -7.99 11.70
N SER A 132 7.05 -8.38 11.36
CA SER A 132 8.00 -8.93 12.33
C SER A 132 8.38 -7.93 13.41
N ASP A 133 8.38 -6.64 13.09
CA ASP A 133 8.32 -5.57 14.07
C ASP A 133 6.84 -5.21 14.31
N PRO A 134 6.32 -5.39 15.54
CA PRO A 134 4.90 -5.14 15.82
C PRO A 134 4.52 -3.67 15.66
N THR A 135 5.46 -2.72 15.76
CA THR A 135 5.16 -1.29 15.61
C THR A 135 4.80 -0.91 14.17
N ASP A 136 5.20 -1.71 13.18
CA ASP A 136 4.76 -1.54 11.78
C ASP A 136 3.24 -1.70 11.64
N MET A 137 2.68 -2.66 12.39
CA MET A 137 1.24 -2.93 12.37
C MET A 137 0.47 -1.75 12.93
N ASP A 138 0.88 -1.25 14.10
CA ASP A 138 0.19 -0.14 14.77
C ASP A 138 0.29 1.15 13.92
N ALA A 139 1.45 1.43 13.31
CA ALA A 139 1.61 2.56 12.40
C ALA A 139 0.67 2.46 11.18
N LEU A 140 0.58 1.30 10.53
CA LEU A 140 -0.30 1.12 9.38
C LEU A 140 -1.80 1.28 9.75
N ILE A 141 -2.19 0.88 10.97
CA ILE A 141 -3.54 1.11 11.50
C ILE A 141 -3.84 2.60 11.66
N GLU A 142 -2.86 3.43 12.05
CA GLU A 142 -3.02 4.89 12.03
C GLU A 142 -3.30 5.42 10.62
N GLY A 143 -2.61 4.88 9.60
CA GLY A 143 -2.85 5.21 8.19
C GLY A 143 -4.26 4.84 7.71
N ILE A 144 -4.74 3.65 8.07
CA ILE A 144 -6.11 3.18 7.79
C ILE A 144 -7.14 4.13 8.43
N ASN A 145 -6.96 4.45 9.71
CA ASN A 145 -7.85 5.36 10.42
C ASN A 145 -7.82 6.78 9.85
N LEU A 146 -6.66 7.24 9.36
CA LEU A 146 -6.54 8.52 8.66
C LEU A 146 -7.35 8.54 7.36
N ALA A 147 -7.25 7.50 6.53
CA ALA A 147 -8.03 7.40 5.29
C ALA A 147 -9.55 7.41 5.57
N ILE A 148 -10.00 6.64 6.57
CA ILE A 148 -11.40 6.63 7.02
C ILE A 148 -11.83 8.03 7.51
N LYS A 149 -11.00 8.68 8.32
CA LYS A 149 -11.28 10.04 8.82
C LYS A 149 -11.37 11.06 7.69
N ILE A 150 -10.55 10.95 6.65
CA ILE A 150 -10.63 11.84 5.49
C ILE A 150 -11.96 11.61 4.74
N MET A 151 -12.25 10.37 4.37
CA MET A 151 -13.40 10.02 3.53
C MET A 151 -14.75 10.21 4.22
N GLU A 152 -14.86 9.87 5.50
CA GLU A 152 -16.14 9.98 6.22
C GLU A 152 -16.25 11.27 7.03
N GLY A 153 -15.14 11.96 7.29
CA GLY A 153 -15.07 13.08 8.23
C GLY A 153 -15.02 14.47 7.59
N THR A 154 -14.52 14.60 6.36
CA THR A 154 -14.32 15.92 5.72
C THR A 154 -15.52 16.35 4.88
N GLU A 155 -15.74 17.66 4.76
CA GLU A 155 -16.89 18.22 4.02
C GLU A 155 -16.91 17.81 2.55
N ALA A 156 -15.73 17.73 1.91
CA ALA A 156 -15.58 17.36 0.51
C ALA A 156 -16.17 15.97 0.18
N PHE A 157 -16.07 15.00 1.10
CA PHE A 157 -16.57 13.64 0.90
C PHE A 157 -17.92 13.39 1.58
N LYS A 158 -18.20 14.09 2.70
CA LYS A 158 -19.50 14.03 3.39
C LYS A 158 -20.67 14.41 2.50
N GLY A 159 -20.52 15.42 1.65
CA GLY A 159 -21.58 15.86 0.73
C GLY A 159 -22.08 14.76 -0.21
N ASN A 160 -21.26 13.72 -0.45
CA ASN A 160 -21.57 12.57 -1.29
C ASN A 160 -21.83 11.28 -0.50
N ASN A 161 -21.90 11.35 0.83
CA ASN A 161 -22.14 10.21 1.75
C ASN A 161 -21.23 9.01 1.45
N TYR A 162 -19.93 9.23 1.29
CA TYR A 162 -18.96 8.14 1.21
C TYR A 162 -18.84 7.43 2.56
N THR A 163 -18.94 6.10 2.55
CA THR A 163 -18.69 5.25 3.72
C THR A 163 -17.75 4.11 3.35
N LEU A 164 -16.96 3.65 4.32
CA LEU A 164 -16.12 2.48 4.13
C LEU A 164 -17.01 1.26 3.84
N ASP A 165 -16.74 0.60 2.72
CA ASP A 165 -17.25 -0.73 2.46
C ASP A 165 -16.57 -1.72 3.39
N GLU A 166 -17.31 -2.28 4.33
CA GLU A 166 -16.79 -3.25 5.29
C GLU A 166 -17.01 -4.71 4.85
N SER A 167 -17.55 -4.96 3.65
CA SER A 167 -17.81 -6.33 3.17
C SER A 167 -16.55 -7.15 2.92
N PHE A 168 -15.38 -6.50 2.81
CA PHE A 168 -14.09 -7.18 2.65
C PHE A 168 -13.56 -7.75 3.97
N ILE A 169 -14.11 -7.35 5.13
CA ILE A 169 -13.61 -7.80 6.44
C ILE A 169 -13.78 -9.32 6.54
N PRO A 170 -12.70 -10.09 6.78
CA PRO A 170 -12.80 -11.54 6.89
C PRO A 170 -13.74 -11.94 8.03
N PRO A 171 -14.58 -12.98 7.86
CA PRO A 171 -15.48 -13.43 8.93
C PRO A 171 -14.77 -13.74 10.25
N ALA A 172 -13.54 -14.27 10.17
CA ALA A 172 -12.69 -14.56 11.32
C ALA A 172 -12.25 -13.31 12.12
N CYS A 173 -12.44 -12.10 11.60
CA CYS A 173 -12.11 -10.85 12.27
C CYS A 173 -13.33 -10.16 12.90
N LEU A 174 -14.54 -10.69 12.70
CA LEU A 174 -15.79 -10.11 13.21
C LEU A 174 -16.01 -10.37 14.71
N GLU A 175 -15.16 -11.18 15.34
CA GLU A 175 -15.14 -11.33 16.81
C GLU A 175 -14.64 -10.06 17.53
N PHE A 176 -13.87 -9.22 16.84
CA PHE A 176 -13.34 -7.98 17.39
C PHE A 176 -14.34 -6.83 17.21
N PRO A 177 -14.38 -5.85 18.12
CA PRO A 177 -15.27 -4.71 17.99
C PRO A 177 -15.06 -3.96 16.67
N ARG A 178 -16.16 -3.49 16.06
CA ARG A 178 -16.16 -2.79 14.77
C ARG A 178 -15.14 -1.63 14.79
N ARG A 179 -14.25 -1.62 13.79
CA ARG A 179 -13.18 -0.61 13.60
C ARG A 179 -12.22 -0.44 14.79
N SER A 180 -12.11 -1.47 15.64
CA SER A 180 -11.11 -1.49 16.71
C SER A 180 -9.70 -1.77 16.17
N PRO A 181 -8.64 -1.40 16.92
CA PRO A 181 -7.28 -1.80 16.58
C PRO A 181 -7.13 -3.32 16.38
N ASP A 182 -7.77 -4.14 17.21
CA ASP A 182 -7.66 -5.61 17.11
C ASP A 182 -8.34 -6.16 15.86
N LEU A 183 -9.48 -5.58 15.45
CA LEU A 183 -10.11 -5.88 14.17
C LEU A 183 -9.13 -5.57 13.03
N TRP A 184 -8.50 -4.39 13.04
CA TRP A 184 -7.57 -4.01 11.99
C TRP A 184 -6.30 -4.88 11.97
N LYS A 185 -5.79 -5.29 13.13
CA LYS A 185 -4.69 -6.26 13.22
C LYS A 185 -5.06 -7.59 12.57
N CYS A 186 -6.27 -8.09 12.82
CA CYS A 186 -6.75 -9.31 12.19
C CYS A 186 -6.89 -9.16 10.66
N VAL A 187 -7.48 -8.04 10.20
CA VAL A 187 -7.65 -7.72 8.78
C VAL A 187 -6.28 -7.65 8.08
N LEU A 188 -5.34 -6.88 8.61
CA LEU A 188 -4.00 -6.71 8.02
C LEU A 188 -3.21 -8.01 7.94
N LYS A 189 -3.31 -8.90 8.94
CA LYS A 189 -2.66 -10.21 8.89
C LYS A 189 -3.20 -11.12 7.79
N ARG A 190 -4.42 -10.89 7.32
CA ARG A 190 -5.11 -11.75 6.35
C ARG A 190 -5.15 -11.17 4.95
N LEU A 191 -5.31 -9.85 4.87
CA LEU A 191 -5.56 -9.11 3.63
C LEU A 191 -4.50 -8.06 3.33
N GLY A 192 -3.58 -7.79 4.25
CA GLY A 192 -2.42 -6.96 3.99
C GLY A 192 -1.63 -7.52 2.82
N THR A 193 -1.24 -6.65 1.90
CA THR A 193 -0.57 -7.03 0.66
C THR A 193 0.65 -6.16 0.41
N THR A 194 1.46 -6.57 -0.55
CA THR A 194 2.68 -5.89 -1.00
C THR A 194 2.35 -4.78 -2.00
N GLN A 195 3.11 -3.68 -1.98
CA GLN A 195 3.12 -2.70 -3.09
C GLN A 195 4.05 -3.12 -4.25
N TRP A 196 4.71 -4.28 -4.14
CA TRP A 196 5.65 -4.80 -5.14
C TRP A 196 6.88 -3.90 -5.33
N HIS A 197 7.26 -3.13 -4.32
CA HIS A 197 8.43 -2.24 -4.30
C HIS A 197 9.64 -2.92 -3.62
N TRP A 198 9.94 -4.14 -4.06
CA TRP A 198 10.95 -4.98 -3.45
C TRP A 198 12.35 -4.41 -3.68
N SER A 199 13.11 -4.22 -2.60
CA SER A 199 14.42 -3.57 -2.65
C SER A 199 15.36 -4.04 -1.54
N ARG A 200 16.59 -3.51 -1.54
CA ARG A 200 17.61 -3.62 -0.47
C ARG A 200 18.22 -5.01 -0.20
N THR A 201 17.90 -6.02 -1.00
CA THR A 201 18.54 -7.36 -0.92
C THR A 201 20.06 -7.35 -1.16
N CYS A 202 20.55 -6.34 -1.89
CA CYS A 202 21.97 -6.03 -2.05
C CYS A 202 22.25 -4.58 -1.62
N LYS A 203 21.94 -4.23 -0.37
CA LYS A 203 22.01 -2.82 0.07
C LYS A 203 23.43 -2.25 -0.09
N MET A 204 23.49 -1.01 -0.57
CA MET A 204 24.66 -0.15 -0.46
C MET A 204 24.85 0.27 1.00
N GLY A 205 26.10 0.26 1.50
CA GLY A 205 26.40 0.68 2.87
C GLY A 205 27.83 1.18 3.05
N LYS A 206 28.12 1.66 4.26
CA LYS A 206 29.47 2.08 4.66
C LYS A 206 30.36 0.85 4.88
N GLU A 207 31.67 1.04 4.84
CA GLU A 207 32.66 -0.04 5.01
C GLU A 207 32.50 -0.80 6.35
N ASN A 208 31.99 -0.12 7.37
CA ASN A 208 31.72 -0.70 8.70
C ASN A 208 30.29 -1.22 8.89
N ASP A 209 29.43 -1.20 7.86
CA ASP A 209 28.10 -1.80 7.92
C ASP A 209 28.21 -3.29 7.57
N PRO A 210 28.10 -4.19 8.56
CA PRO A 210 28.31 -5.62 8.32
C PRO A 210 27.27 -6.21 7.36
N MET A 211 26.14 -5.54 7.16
CA MET A 211 25.07 -5.97 6.27
C MET A 211 25.14 -5.32 4.89
N ALA A 212 26.13 -4.47 4.61
CA ALA A 212 26.36 -3.93 3.27
C ALA A 212 26.78 -5.05 2.31
N VAL A 213 26.30 -4.95 1.07
CA VAL A 213 26.67 -5.86 -0.02
C VAL A 213 27.55 -5.14 -1.03
N VAL A 214 27.28 -3.86 -1.27
CA VAL A 214 28.09 -3.02 -2.15
C VAL A 214 28.50 -1.72 -1.46
N ASN A 215 29.62 -1.16 -1.89
CA ASN A 215 30.08 0.16 -1.44
C ASN A 215 29.40 1.31 -2.24
N SER A 216 29.79 2.56 -1.99
CA SER A 216 29.21 3.73 -2.67
C SER A 216 29.49 3.83 -4.18
N LYS A 217 30.36 2.97 -4.71
CA LYS A 217 30.65 2.83 -6.15
C LYS A 217 29.94 1.63 -6.78
N MET A 218 29.07 0.95 -6.02
CA MET A 218 28.37 -0.27 -6.43
C MET A 218 29.30 -1.48 -6.68
N GLU A 219 30.48 -1.47 -6.05
CA GLU A 219 31.44 -2.59 -6.01
C GLU A 219 31.14 -3.54 -4.86
#